data_AF-A0A931QVN1-F1
#
_entry.id   AF-A0A931QVN1-F1
#
_cell.length_a   1.000
_cell.length_b   1.000
_cell.length_c   1.000
_cell.angle_alpha   90.00
_cell.angle_beta   90.00
_cell.angle_gamma   90.00
#
_symmetry.space_group_name_H-M   'P 1'
#
loop_
_entity.id
_entity.type
_entity.pdbx_description
1 polymer ?
#
loop_
_entity_poly.entity_id
_entity_poly.type
_entity_poly.pdbx_seq_one_letter_code
_entity_poly.pdbx_strand_id
1 'polypeptide(L)'
;MRNQQGQGLLETIVALGIIVSGVVGMLNLTITNQTATGDSSERLVATNLGREGVEVVRNIRDTNWLSCGIVAGTLSCSNWDAGLVSGSDTTAVPLFNPATNVWTIDFTPEDVAHNYARVWRYTSGVAGNIGTQFQASDAAPADATETPYRRLLTLSSICGDKTVAASCSGTKIGIRVQSTVEWTARGRANSLTVEERLFNWR
;
A
#
# COMPACT_ATOMS: atom_id res chain seq x y z
N MET A 1 55.75 48.69 -24.36
CA MET A 1 55.05 47.66 -23.57
C MET A 1 53.64 48.15 -23.33
N ARG A 2 52.63 47.56 -24.00
CA ARG A 2 51.23 48.03 -23.95
C ARG A 2 50.60 47.60 -22.63
N ASN A 3 50.04 48.56 -21.91
CA ASN A 3 49.42 48.41 -20.60
C ASN A 3 48.13 47.58 -20.69
N GLN A 4 48.07 46.41 -20.02
CA GLN A 4 46.91 45.49 -20.01
C GLN A 4 45.89 45.77 -18.88
N GLN A 5 45.84 46.99 -18.35
CA GLN A 5 45.06 47.32 -17.14
C GLN A 5 43.52 47.22 -17.26
N GLY A 6 42.98 46.85 -18.43
CA GLY A 6 41.57 46.51 -18.61
C GLY A 6 41.24 45.01 -18.71
N GLN A 7 42.25 44.13 -18.87
CA GLN A 7 42.03 42.69 -19.09
C GLN A 7 41.64 41.93 -17.80
N GLY A 8 42.22 42.31 -16.65
CA GLY A 8 41.96 41.58 -15.38
C GLY A 8 40.53 41.71 -14.86
N LEU A 9 39.85 42.84 -15.13
CA LEU A 9 38.48 43.06 -14.66
C LEU A 9 37.46 42.27 -15.51
N LEU A 10 37.70 42.16 -16.81
CA LEU A 10 36.90 41.31 -17.70
C LEU A 10 37.11 39.82 -17.38
N GLU A 11 38.36 39.40 -17.16
CA GLU A 11 38.70 38.02 -16.83
C GLU A 11 38.07 37.56 -15.51
N THR A 12 38.06 38.42 -14.48
CA THR A 12 37.39 38.13 -13.21
C THR A 12 35.88 38.05 -13.34
N ILE A 13 35.25 38.93 -14.15
CA ILE A 13 33.81 38.84 -14.41
C ILE A 13 33.45 37.54 -15.13
N VAL A 14 34.25 37.14 -16.13
CA VAL A 14 34.04 35.87 -16.85
C VAL A 14 34.25 34.68 -15.92
N ALA A 15 35.32 34.68 -15.11
CA ALA A 15 35.59 33.64 -14.14
C ALA A 15 34.46 33.50 -13.11
N LEU A 16 33.96 34.63 -12.58
CA LEU A 16 32.81 34.64 -11.67
C LEU A 16 31.54 34.12 -12.36
N GLY A 17 31.30 34.48 -13.63
CA GLY A 17 30.17 33.96 -14.40
C GLY A 17 30.21 32.44 -14.55
N ILE A 18 31.39 31.88 -14.84
CA ILE A 18 31.58 30.42 -14.94
C ILE A 18 31.33 29.75 -13.57
N ILE A 19 31.86 30.31 -12.49
CA ILE A 19 31.66 29.77 -11.14
C ILE A 19 30.16 29.81 -10.75
N VAL A 20 29.49 30.95 -10.96
CA VAL A 20 28.07 31.11 -10.60
C VAL A 20 27.20 30.15 -11.40
N SER A 21 27.42 30.01 -12.71
CA SER A 21 26.68 29.06 -13.54
C SER A 21 26.91 27.61 -13.10
N GLY A 22 28.14 27.24 -12.73
CA GLY A 22 28.46 25.93 -12.16
C GLY A 22 27.72 25.67 -10.84
N VAL A 23 27.72 26.64 -9.92
CA VAL A 23 27.04 26.52 -8.63
C VAL A 23 25.52 26.39 -8.80
N VAL A 24 24.92 27.20 -9.68
CA VAL A 24 23.47 27.10 -9.98
C VAL A 24 23.13 25.74 -10.60
N GLY A 25 23.97 25.21 -11.50
CA GLY A 25 23.80 23.88 -12.06
C GLY A 25 23.82 22.78 -10.99
N MET A 26 24.79 22.83 -10.07
CA MET A 26 24.89 21.89 -8.96
C MET A 26 23.67 21.95 -8.02
N LEU A 27 23.23 23.15 -7.65
CA LEU A 27 22.07 23.32 -6.75
C LEU A 27 20.79 22.73 -7.35
N ASN A 28 20.54 22.95 -8.65
CA ASN A 28 19.40 22.36 -9.34
C ASN A 28 19.45 20.82 -9.30
N LEU A 29 20.62 20.24 -9.58
CA LEU A 29 20.79 18.80 -9.50
C LEU A 29 20.52 18.27 -8.07
N THR A 30 21.06 18.93 -7.04
CA THR A 30 20.80 18.55 -5.64
C THR A 30 19.31 18.58 -5.30
N ILE A 31 18.58 19.62 -5.72
CA ILE A 31 17.12 19.72 -5.51
C ILE A 31 16.40 18.55 -6.21
N THR A 32 16.74 18.26 -7.47
CA THR A 32 16.13 17.13 -8.21
C THR A 32 16.41 15.78 -7.55
N ASN A 33 17.64 15.56 -7.07
CA ASN A 33 17.99 14.33 -6.35
C ASN A 33 17.20 14.18 -5.04
N GLN A 34 17.08 15.25 -4.25
CA GLN A 34 16.31 15.22 -3.01
C GLN A 34 14.83 14.89 -3.26
N THR A 35 14.26 15.43 -4.34
CA THR A 35 12.88 15.09 -4.72
C THR A 35 12.74 13.61 -5.12
N ALA A 36 13.69 13.07 -5.89
CA ALA A 36 13.69 11.67 -6.31
C ALA A 36 13.83 10.70 -5.12
N THR A 37 14.61 11.06 -4.10
CA THR A 37 14.74 10.26 -2.86
C THR A 37 13.40 10.19 -2.10
N GLY A 38 12.68 11.30 -2.00
CA GLY A 38 11.35 11.32 -1.36
C GLY A 38 10.35 10.43 -2.08
N ASP A 39 10.27 10.50 -3.42
CA ASP A 39 9.36 9.66 -4.21
C ASP A 39 9.67 8.16 -4.04
N SER A 40 10.97 7.83 -3.96
CA SER A 40 11.42 6.45 -3.74
C SER A 40 10.99 5.92 -2.37
N SER A 41 11.10 6.74 -1.32
CA SER A 41 10.64 6.38 0.03
C SER A 41 9.13 6.16 0.05
N GLU A 42 8.37 7.06 -0.56
CA GLU A 42 6.91 6.96 -0.55
C GLU A 42 6.40 5.74 -1.31
N ARG A 43 7.04 5.43 -2.45
CA ARG A 43 6.74 4.23 -3.25
C ARG A 43 7.11 2.95 -2.50
N LEU A 44 8.17 2.96 -1.69
CA LEU A 44 8.55 1.82 -0.85
C LEU A 44 7.47 1.52 0.20
N VAL A 45 6.96 2.56 0.87
CA VAL A 45 5.84 2.44 1.82
C VAL A 45 4.60 1.88 1.11
N ALA A 46 4.22 2.45 -0.03
CA ALA A 46 3.08 1.96 -0.81
C ALA A 46 3.23 0.49 -1.24
N THR A 47 4.45 0.08 -1.63
CA THR A 47 4.74 -1.31 -1.99
C THR A 47 4.58 -2.23 -0.79
N ASN A 48 5.08 -1.83 0.38
CA ASN A 48 4.95 -2.63 1.60
C ASN A 48 3.49 -2.73 2.08
N LEU A 49 2.72 -1.64 2.01
CA LEU A 49 1.27 -1.65 2.28
C LEU A 49 0.52 -2.56 1.31
N GLY A 50 0.90 -2.54 0.02
CA GLY A 50 0.31 -3.41 -1.00
C GLY A 50 0.60 -4.89 -0.73
N ARG A 51 1.84 -5.21 -0.36
CA ARG A 51 2.23 -6.56 0.03
C ARG A 51 1.52 -7.02 1.29
N GLU A 52 1.46 -6.19 2.33
CA GLU A 52 0.75 -6.49 3.57
C GLU A 52 -0.72 -6.85 3.29
N GLY A 53 -1.42 -6.10 2.44
CA GLY A 53 -2.81 -6.40 2.09
C GLY A 53 -2.99 -7.81 1.52
N VAL A 54 -2.05 -8.26 0.67
CA VAL A 54 -2.04 -9.63 0.15
C VAL A 54 -1.70 -10.66 1.23
N GLU A 55 -0.71 -10.36 2.08
CA GLU A 55 -0.32 -11.23 3.20
C GLU A 55 -1.47 -11.45 4.19
N VAL A 56 -2.30 -10.43 4.46
CA VAL A 56 -3.48 -10.54 5.32
C VAL A 56 -4.47 -11.56 4.75
N VAL A 57 -4.77 -11.47 3.45
CA VAL A 57 -5.69 -12.41 2.79
C VAL A 57 -5.11 -13.82 2.78
N ARG A 58 -3.80 -13.96 2.55
CA ARG A 58 -3.12 -15.26 2.62
C ARG A 58 -3.16 -15.84 4.03
N ASN A 59 -2.91 -15.03 5.05
CA ASN A 59 -2.93 -15.46 6.45
C ASN A 59 -4.33 -15.95 6.87
N ILE A 60 -5.39 -15.23 6.49
CA ILE A 60 -6.78 -15.64 6.75
C ILE A 60 -7.07 -16.98 6.05
N ARG A 61 -6.71 -17.10 4.75
CA ARG A 61 -6.86 -18.34 3.98
C ARG A 61 -6.18 -19.53 4.65
N ASP A 62 -4.92 -19.37 5.03
CA ASP A 62 -4.11 -20.44 5.61
C ASP A 62 -4.61 -20.82 6.99
N THR A 63 -5.06 -19.84 7.78
CA THR A 63 -5.70 -20.08 9.07
C THR A 63 -6.97 -20.91 8.90
N ASN A 64 -7.82 -20.56 7.94
CA ASN A 64 -9.03 -21.33 7.62
C ASN A 64 -8.71 -22.77 7.19
N TRP A 65 -7.64 -22.95 6.41
CA TRP A 65 -7.20 -24.28 6.00
C TRP A 65 -6.85 -25.16 7.19
N LEU A 66 -6.16 -24.60 8.19
CA LEU A 66 -5.74 -25.31 9.39
C LEU A 66 -6.87 -25.48 10.42
N SER A 67 -7.95 -24.71 10.29
CA SER A 67 -9.10 -24.73 11.20
C SER A 67 -10.01 -25.95 10.95
N CYS A 68 -9.60 -27.09 11.52
CA CYS A 68 -10.39 -28.31 11.59
C CYS A 68 -10.45 -28.82 13.04
N GLY A 69 -11.60 -29.39 13.43
CA GLY A 69 -11.79 -29.97 14.75
C GLY A 69 -12.84 -31.10 14.73
N ILE A 70 -12.82 -31.94 15.76
CA ILE A 70 -13.83 -32.98 15.93
C ILE A 70 -15.00 -32.39 16.71
N VAL A 71 -16.17 -32.28 16.07
CA VAL A 71 -17.42 -31.83 16.68
C VAL A 71 -18.39 -33.01 16.67
N ALA A 72 -18.85 -33.42 17.86
CA ALA A 72 -19.75 -34.57 18.03
C ALA A 72 -19.26 -35.86 17.32
N GLY A 73 -17.95 -36.13 17.35
CA GLY A 73 -17.36 -37.32 16.74
C GLY A 73 -17.11 -37.24 15.23
N THR A 74 -17.44 -36.12 14.58
CA THR A 74 -17.20 -35.90 13.14
C THR A 74 -16.13 -34.83 12.93
N LEU A 75 -15.18 -35.05 12.01
CA LEU A 75 -14.24 -34.02 11.59
C LEU A 75 -14.99 -32.92 10.83
N SER A 76 -15.01 -31.72 11.39
CA SER A 76 -15.56 -30.51 10.77
C SER A 76 -14.42 -29.54 10.48
N CYS A 77 -14.35 -29.05 9.25
CA CYS A 77 -13.34 -28.09 8.80
C CYS A 77 -14.02 -26.81 8.35
N SER A 78 -13.35 -25.68 8.58
CA SER A 78 -13.76 -24.39 8.03
C SER A 78 -13.57 -24.37 6.51
N ASN A 79 -14.40 -23.61 5.81
CA ASN A 79 -14.16 -23.32 4.39
C ASN A 79 -12.88 -22.49 4.27
N TRP A 80 -12.00 -22.85 3.33
CA TRP A 80 -10.70 -22.21 3.14
C TRP A 80 -10.80 -20.70 2.84
N ASP A 81 -11.91 -20.26 2.25
CA ASP A 81 -12.20 -18.87 1.90
C ASP A 81 -13.21 -18.19 2.85
N ALA A 82 -13.45 -18.76 4.04
CA ALA A 82 -14.30 -18.13 5.05
C ALA A 82 -13.80 -16.71 5.40
N GLY A 83 -14.70 -15.73 5.34
CA GLY A 83 -14.36 -14.31 5.58
C GLY A 83 -13.62 -13.61 4.43
N LEU A 84 -13.44 -14.28 3.29
CA LEU A 84 -12.79 -13.72 2.08
C LEU A 84 -13.75 -13.57 0.89
N VAL A 85 -15.06 -13.65 1.13
CA VAL A 85 -16.11 -13.60 0.10
C VAL A 85 -17.35 -12.87 0.63
N SER A 86 -17.92 -11.96 -0.16
CA SER A 86 -19.17 -11.24 0.11
C SER A 86 -20.17 -11.32 -1.06
N GLY A 87 -20.33 -12.52 -1.62
CA GLY A 87 -21.23 -12.72 -2.77
C GLY A 87 -20.62 -12.16 -4.05
N SER A 88 -21.26 -11.16 -4.66
CA SER A 88 -20.80 -10.50 -5.88
C SER A 88 -19.90 -9.28 -5.62
N ASP A 89 -19.79 -8.86 -4.37
CA ASP A 89 -18.89 -7.79 -4.00
C ASP A 89 -17.46 -8.33 -3.86
N THR A 90 -16.51 -7.54 -4.35
CA THR A 90 -15.10 -7.88 -4.41
C THR A 90 -14.22 -6.80 -3.82
N THR A 91 -14.76 -5.62 -3.53
CA THR A 91 -14.01 -4.50 -3.00
C THR A 91 -14.00 -4.58 -1.49
N ALA A 92 -12.82 -4.42 -0.90
CA ALA A 92 -12.66 -4.63 0.52
C ALA A 92 -11.48 -3.88 1.12
N VAL A 93 -11.45 -3.80 2.44
CA VAL A 93 -10.32 -3.31 3.21
C VAL A 93 -9.96 -4.29 4.33
N PRO A 94 -8.66 -4.49 4.61
CA PRO A 94 -8.23 -5.27 5.75
C PRO A 94 -8.27 -4.38 7.01
N LEU A 95 -8.98 -4.83 8.03
CA LEU A 95 -9.05 -4.19 9.34
C LEU A 95 -8.32 -5.06 10.36
N PHE A 96 -7.48 -4.42 11.18
CA PHE A 96 -6.77 -5.09 12.27
C PHE A 96 -7.36 -4.67 13.60
N ASN A 97 -7.77 -5.65 14.41
CA ASN A 97 -8.16 -5.41 15.79
C ASN A 97 -6.98 -5.69 16.73
N PRO A 98 -6.35 -4.65 17.32
CA PRO A 98 -5.19 -4.83 18.19
C PRO A 98 -5.52 -5.48 19.54
N ALA A 99 -6.78 -5.43 19.99
CA ALA A 99 -7.19 -6.03 21.26
C ALA A 99 -7.29 -7.57 21.17
N THR A 100 -7.71 -8.08 20.02
CA THR A 100 -7.83 -9.53 19.76
C THR A 100 -6.69 -10.07 18.90
N ASN A 101 -5.86 -9.22 18.32
CA ASN A 101 -4.79 -9.55 17.37
C ASN A 101 -5.33 -10.34 16.16
N VAL A 102 -6.47 -9.92 15.63
CA VAL A 102 -7.15 -10.58 14.51
C VAL A 102 -7.27 -9.61 13.33
N TRP A 103 -7.00 -10.13 12.14
CA TRP A 103 -7.30 -9.48 10.87
C TRP A 103 -8.68 -9.92 10.37
N THR A 104 -9.46 -8.96 9.89
CA THR A 104 -10.75 -9.19 9.23
C THR A 104 -10.80 -8.44 7.91
N ILE A 105 -11.54 -8.96 6.94
CA ILE A 105 -11.83 -8.25 5.69
C ILE A 105 -13.22 -7.62 5.80
N ASP A 106 -13.30 -6.32 5.59
CA ASP A 106 -14.56 -5.56 5.52
C ASP A 106 -14.84 -5.20 4.06
N PHE A 107 -15.99 -5.62 3.57
CA PHE A 107 -16.45 -5.43 2.19
C PHE A 107 -17.35 -4.20 2.02
N THR A 108 -17.61 -3.43 3.08
CA THR A 108 -18.39 -2.18 2.99
C THR A 108 -17.83 -1.17 1.97
N PRO A 109 -16.51 -1.01 1.78
CA PRO A 109 -15.97 -0.03 0.84
C PRO A 109 -16.10 -0.46 -0.62
N GLU A 110 -16.82 0.33 -1.41
CA GLU A 110 -17.01 0.12 -2.86
C GLU A 110 -15.87 0.69 -3.73
N ASP A 111 -15.08 1.63 -3.17
CA ASP A 111 -13.98 2.27 -3.88
C ASP A 111 -12.88 2.79 -2.94
N VAL A 112 -11.79 3.29 -3.52
CA VAL A 112 -10.64 3.86 -2.81
C VAL A 112 -10.95 5.24 -2.19
N ALA A 113 -12.02 5.91 -2.63
CA ALA A 113 -12.47 7.18 -2.07
C ALA A 113 -13.20 6.99 -0.73
N HIS A 114 -13.71 5.78 -0.45
CA HIS A 114 -14.35 5.42 0.81
C HIS A 114 -13.46 5.70 2.03
N ASN A 115 -14.07 6.05 3.16
CA ASN A 115 -13.32 6.46 4.36
C ASN A 115 -12.46 5.34 4.94
N TYR A 116 -12.90 4.08 4.84
CA TYR A 116 -12.14 2.95 5.39
C TYR A 116 -10.93 2.58 4.53
N ALA A 117 -10.85 3.08 3.30
CA ALA A 117 -9.68 2.93 2.45
C ALA A 117 -8.49 3.78 2.95
N ARG A 118 -8.71 4.76 3.84
CA ARG A 118 -7.65 5.62 4.40
C ARG A 118 -6.70 4.81 5.27
N VAL A 119 -5.41 5.03 5.07
CA VAL A 119 -4.36 4.49 5.93
C VAL A 119 -4.00 5.51 6.99
N TRP A 120 -4.04 5.06 8.24
CA TRP A 120 -3.68 5.82 9.43
C TRP A 120 -2.31 5.38 9.92
N ARG A 121 -1.64 6.25 10.67
CA ARG A 121 -0.39 5.94 11.36
C ARG A 121 -0.53 6.23 12.84
N TYR A 122 -0.21 5.26 13.70
CA TYR A 122 -0.17 5.50 15.13
C TYR A 122 0.94 6.50 15.48
N THR A 123 0.60 7.48 16.30
CA THR A 123 1.48 8.56 16.78
C THR A 123 1.62 8.58 18.31
N SER A 124 0.66 7.98 19.03
CA SER A 124 0.68 7.81 20.48
C SER A 124 0.11 6.44 20.88
N GLY A 125 -0.16 6.22 22.17
CA GLY A 125 -0.72 4.97 22.68
C GLY A 125 0.35 3.92 23.02
N VAL A 126 0.12 2.67 22.60
CA VAL A 126 1.01 1.54 22.92
C VAL A 126 2.33 1.70 22.19
N ALA A 127 3.45 1.77 22.94
CA ALA A 127 4.78 2.05 22.39
C ALA A 127 5.19 1.13 21.22
N GLY A 128 4.79 -0.14 21.23
CA GLY A 128 5.08 -1.09 20.15
C GLY A 128 4.33 -0.83 18.83
N ASN A 129 3.25 -0.06 18.86
CA ASN A 129 2.45 0.26 17.68
C ASN A 129 2.83 1.63 17.08
N ILE A 130 3.55 2.47 17.82
CA ILE A 130 3.88 3.82 17.34
C ILE A 130 4.66 3.73 16.03
N GLY A 131 4.16 4.41 15.00
CA GLY A 131 4.73 4.44 13.67
C GLY A 131 4.23 3.36 12.71
N THR A 132 3.50 2.35 13.18
CA THR A 132 2.85 1.37 12.30
C THR A 132 1.65 1.99 11.59
N GLN A 133 1.31 1.41 10.43
CA GLN A 133 0.23 1.89 9.58
C GLN A 133 -0.91 0.87 9.54
N PHE A 134 -2.15 1.34 9.53
CA PHE A 134 -3.33 0.49 9.58
C PHE A 134 -4.54 1.16 8.93
N GLN A 135 -5.58 0.38 8.64
CA GLN A 135 -6.88 0.89 8.21
C GLN A 135 -7.90 0.63 9.32
N ALA A 136 -8.90 1.50 9.40
CA ALA A 136 -9.94 1.46 10.42
C ALA A 136 -11.29 1.84 9.81
N SER A 137 -12.36 1.35 10.44
CA SER A 137 -13.72 1.78 10.16
C SER A 137 -14.09 3.10 10.84
N ASP A 138 -13.32 3.53 11.85
CA ASP A 138 -13.51 4.82 12.51
C ASP A 138 -13.10 5.97 11.59
N ALA A 139 -13.90 7.04 11.59
CA ALA A 139 -13.58 8.25 10.81
C ALA A 139 -12.31 8.96 11.29
N ALA A 140 -11.96 8.81 12.57
CA ALA A 140 -10.74 9.32 13.18
C ALA A 140 -10.33 8.40 14.35
N PRO A 141 -9.51 7.38 14.11
CA PRO A 141 -9.02 6.49 15.15
C PRO A 141 -8.22 7.25 16.22
N ALA A 142 -8.36 6.84 17.47
CA ALA A 142 -7.57 7.38 18.57
C ALA A 142 -6.07 7.15 18.34
N ASP A 143 -5.24 8.04 18.88
CA ASP A 143 -3.77 7.95 18.85
C ASP A 143 -3.14 7.91 17.45
N ALA A 144 -3.89 8.22 16.39
CA ALA A 144 -3.42 8.10 15.02
C ALA A 144 -3.64 9.39 14.20
N THR A 145 -2.81 9.54 13.17
CA THR A 145 -2.92 10.62 12.18
C THR A 145 -3.13 10.06 10.78
N GLU A 146 -3.93 10.74 9.96
CA GLU A 146 -4.16 10.36 8.57
C GLU A 146 -2.86 10.45 7.77
N THR A 147 -2.60 9.43 6.95
CA THR A 147 -1.48 9.42 6.01
C THR A 147 -1.95 9.79 4.60
N PRO A 148 -1.04 10.12 3.68
CA PRO A 148 -1.40 10.34 2.27
C PRO A 148 -1.86 9.07 1.53
N TYR A 149 -1.73 7.89 2.14
CA TYR A 149 -1.99 6.61 1.51
C TYR A 149 -3.44 6.17 1.70
N ARG A 150 -3.96 5.53 0.67
CA ARG A 150 -5.21 4.80 0.69
C ARG A 150 -5.00 3.43 0.10
N ARG A 151 -5.62 2.39 0.65
CA ARG A 151 -5.52 1.01 0.17
C ARG A 151 -6.91 0.42 0.00
N LEU A 152 -7.13 -0.18 -1.17
CA LEU A 152 -8.31 -0.97 -1.46
C LEU A 152 -7.87 -2.35 -1.96
N LEU A 153 -8.49 -3.40 -1.42
CA LEU A 153 -8.36 -4.75 -1.93
C LEU A 153 -9.48 -5.03 -2.94
N THR A 154 -9.15 -5.81 -3.95
CA THR A 154 -10.11 -6.43 -4.86
C THR A 154 -9.91 -7.94 -4.80
N LEU A 155 -10.88 -8.64 -4.22
CA LEU A 155 -10.89 -10.09 -4.02
C LEU A 155 -11.85 -10.73 -5.02
N SER A 156 -11.34 -11.14 -6.16
CA SER A 156 -12.14 -11.84 -7.18
C SER A 156 -11.99 -13.35 -7.06
N SER A 157 -13.05 -14.09 -7.33
CA SER A 157 -13.00 -15.55 -7.37
C SER A 157 -12.31 -16.06 -8.64
N ILE A 158 -11.47 -17.09 -8.49
CA ILE A 158 -10.92 -17.88 -9.60
C ILE A 158 -11.77 -19.15 -9.71
N CYS A 159 -12.41 -19.34 -10.84
CA CYS A 159 -13.38 -20.42 -11.06
C CYS A 159 -12.72 -21.65 -11.70
N GLY A 160 -13.41 -22.80 -11.66
CA GLY A 160 -12.89 -24.08 -12.15
C GLY A 160 -12.50 -24.08 -13.64
N ASP A 161 -13.13 -23.22 -14.44
CA ASP A 161 -12.78 -22.96 -15.84
C ASP A 161 -11.60 -21.98 -16.01
N LYS A 162 -10.95 -21.60 -14.90
CA LYS A 162 -9.82 -20.67 -14.79
C LYS A 162 -10.17 -19.22 -15.10
N THR A 163 -11.46 -18.88 -15.20
CA THR A 163 -11.89 -17.48 -15.30
C THR A 163 -11.77 -16.77 -13.95
N VAL A 164 -11.63 -15.44 -14.02
CA VAL A 164 -11.70 -14.56 -12.85
C VAL A 164 -13.02 -13.80 -12.91
N ALA A 165 -13.83 -13.93 -11.87
CA ALA A 165 -15.14 -13.31 -11.78
C ALA A 165 -15.41 -12.86 -10.33
N ALA A 166 -16.42 -12.00 -10.14
CA ALA A 166 -16.85 -11.61 -8.80
C ALA A 166 -17.25 -12.84 -7.95
N SER A 167 -18.07 -13.70 -8.54
CA SER A 167 -18.49 -14.99 -7.99
C SER A 167 -18.47 -16.07 -9.06
N CYS A 168 -18.21 -17.31 -8.67
CA CYS A 168 -18.29 -18.45 -9.58
C CYS A 168 -19.70 -19.01 -9.65
N SER A 169 -20.18 -19.33 -10.86
CA SER A 169 -21.40 -20.13 -11.07
C SER A 169 -21.17 -21.62 -10.78
N GLY A 170 -19.92 -22.07 -10.90
CA GLY A 170 -19.47 -23.43 -10.58
C GLY A 170 -18.45 -23.44 -9.44
N THR A 171 -17.57 -24.44 -9.44
CA THR A 171 -16.55 -24.60 -8.40
C THR A 171 -15.59 -23.42 -8.36
N LYS A 172 -15.42 -22.83 -7.17
CA LYS A 172 -14.35 -21.87 -6.89
C LYS A 172 -13.08 -22.61 -6.51
N ILE A 173 -11.98 -22.31 -7.19
CA ILE A 173 -10.67 -22.97 -7.00
C ILE A 173 -9.59 -22.03 -6.46
N GLY A 174 -9.88 -20.73 -6.38
CA GLY A 174 -8.94 -19.74 -5.88
C GLY A 174 -9.54 -18.34 -5.70
N ILE A 175 -8.73 -17.43 -5.23
CA ILE A 175 -9.00 -16.00 -5.11
C ILE A 175 -7.84 -15.26 -5.78
N ARG A 176 -8.16 -14.34 -6.68
CA ARG A 176 -7.24 -13.32 -7.16
C ARG A 176 -7.34 -12.14 -6.21
N VAL A 177 -6.25 -11.84 -5.54
CA VAL A 177 -6.12 -10.74 -4.60
C VAL A 177 -5.36 -9.63 -5.30
N GLN A 178 -5.98 -8.46 -5.44
CA GLN A 178 -5.30 -7.25 -5.88
C GLN A 178 -5.33 -6.25 -4.73
N SER A 179 -4.18 -5.78 -4.28
CA SER A 179 -4.07 -4.70 -3.30
C SER A 179 -3.58 -3.45 -4.01
N THR A 180 -4.48 -2.50 -4.22
CA THR A 180 -4.19 -1.21 -4.86
C THR A 180 -3.97 -0.16 -3.79
N VAL A 181 -2.81 0.49 -3.81
CA VAL A 181 -2.44 1.58 -2.92
C VAL A 181 -2.31 2.86 -3.74
N GLU A 182 -3.07 3.87 -3.37
CA GLU A 182 -3.03 5.21 -3.97
C GLU A 182 -2.48 6.22 -2.97
N TRP A 183 -1.69 7.17 -3.45
CA TRP A 183 -1.21 8.27 -2.63
C TRP A 183 -0.96 9.52 -3.45
N THR A 184 -1.11 10.67 -2.82
CA THR A 184 -0.76 11.95 -3.44
C THR A 184 0.59 12.42 -2.94
N ALA A 185 1.52 12.61 -3.87
CA ALA A 185 2.85 13.14 -3.61
C ALA A 185 3.02 14.44 -4.39
N ARG A 186 3.27 15.55 -3.70
CA ARG A 186 3.56 16.85 -4.32
C ARG A 186 2.52 17.27 -5.39
N GLY A 187 1.24 17.02 -5.10
CA GLY A 187 0.13 17.34 -6.01
C GLY A 187 -0.07 16.34 -7.16
N ARG A 188 0.74 15.28 -7.26
CA ARG A 188 0.56 14.20 -8.23
C ARG A 188 -0.04 12.97 -7.56
N ALA A 189 -1.11 12.45 -8.14
CA ALA A 189 -1.67 11.16 -7.77
C ALA A 189 -0.77 10.03 -8.30
N ASN A 190 -0.45 9.09 -7.42
CA ASN A 190 0.30 7.87 -7.72
C ASN A 190 -0.53 6.66 -7.29
N SER A 191 -0.36 5.55 -8.00
CA SER A 191 -1.03 4.29 -7.69
C SER A 191 -0.08 3.12 -7.93
N LEU A 192 -0.21 2.06 -7.13
CA LEU A 192 0.52 0.82 -7.27
C LEU A 192 -0.40 -0.34 -6.88
N THR A 193 -0.42 -1.39 -7.70
CA THR A 193 -1.17 -2.61 -7.43
C THR A 193 -0.22 -3.79 -7.26
N VAL A 194 -0.35 -4.50 -6.14
CA VAL A 194 0.26 -5.81 -5.92
C VAL A 194 -0.81 -6.86 -6.16
N GLU A 195 -0.51 -7.87 -6.97
CA GLU A 195 -1.43 -8.96 -7.27
C GLU A 195 -0.85 -10.30 -6.84
N GLU A 196 -1.71 -11.15 -6.29
CA GLU A 196 -1.43 -12.56 -6.08
C GLU A 196 -2.65 -13.42 -6.37
N ARG A 197 -2.40 -14.68 -6.74
CA ARG A 197 -3.43 -15.69 -6.96
C ARG A 197 -3.28 -16.79 -5.92
N LEU A 198 -4.24 -16.86 -5.02
CA LEU A 198 -4.29 -17.82 -3.93
C LEU A 198 -5.24 -18.96 -4.31
N PHE A 199 -4.69 -20.15 -4.53
CA PHE A 199 -5.50 -21.32 -4.87
C PHE A 199 -5.85 -22.15 -3.63
N ASN A 200 -6.93 -22.91 -3.74
CA ASN A 200 -7.25 -24.02 -2.84
C ASN A 200 -6.57 -25.29 -3.38
N TRP A 201 -5.41 -25.65 -2.84
CA TRP A 201 -4.58 -26.77 -3.31
C TRP A 201 -4.66 -28.01 -2.39
N ARG A 202 -5.82 -28.25 -1.77
CA ARG A 202 -6.07 -29.53 -1.04
C ARG A 202 -6.14 -30.73 -1.97
#